data_AF-A0A142LHG1-F1
#
_entry.id   AF-A0A142LHG1-F1
#
_cell.length_a   1.000
_cell.length_b   1.000
_cell.length_c   1.000
_cell.angle_alpha   90.00
_cell.angle_beta   90.00
_cell.angle_gamma   90.00
#
_symmetry.space_group_name_H-M   'P 1'
#
loop_
_entity.id
_entity.type
_entity.pdbx_description
1 polymer ?
#
loop_
_entity_poly.entity_id
_entity_poly.type
_entity_poly.pdbx_seq_one_letter_code
_entity_poly.pdbx_strand_id
1 'polypeptide(L)'
;MHSLEQIEKLLFTNLEGNRQQLQDVIDDGLDGGYENRIPELIKLAENEEPYYSLLAYVMLISWGNQAGFISLLNLIQDPTQVPWLKKSVVYDRIYNCNSAFEMLADALRTSYYCEQDQQLKNWRIQVTQYFLKLYDQYYFGQSLALAILKGKEITPTIQGSIIEAIENSFIRLNQGIKIEFDLAFQVACLIITIEPNEDELAAYYANRLLSLNNLTRRVLQELCNSLQYSPSPKALPVLEGINNRLKS
;
A
#
# COMPACT_ATOMS: atom_id res chain seq x y z
N MET A 1 6.77 -17.57 -22.74
CA MET A 1 5.31 -17.41 -22.85
C MET A 1 4.64 -18.65 -22.35
N HIS A 2 4.03 -18.53 -21.18
CA HIS A 2 3.17 -19.56 -20.62
C HIS A 2 1.87 -19.67 -21.43
N SER A 3 1.29 -20.87 -21.52
CA SER A 3 -0.09 -21.00 -22.00
C SER A 3 -1.06 -20.45 -20.94
N LEU A 4 -2.25 -20.03 -21.37
CA LEU A 4 -3.29 -19.55 -20.44
C LEU A 4 -3.61 -20.60 -19.37
N GLU A 5 -3.67 -21.88 -19.75
CA GLU A 5 -3.90 -23.00 -18.84
C GLU A 5 -2.78 -23.13 -17.79
N GLN A 6 -1.52 -22.92 -18.19
CA GLN A 6 -0.39 -22.93 -17.25
C GLN A 6 -0.46 -21.76 -16.26
N ILE A 7 -0.83 -20.57 -16.74
CA ILE A 7 -1.02 -19.38 -15.89
C ILE A 7 -2.16 -19.61 -14.91
N GLU A 8 -3.31 -20.12 -15.39
CA GLU A 8 -4.46 -20.40 -14.53
C GLU A 8 -4.12 -21.41 -13.45
N LYS A 9 -3.39 -22.48 -13.80
CA LYS A 9 -2.92 -23.46 -12.82
C LYS A 9 -1.96 -22.83 -11.81
N LEU A 10 -1.05 -21.98 -12.25
CA LEU A 10 -0.06 -21.36 -11.38
C LEU A 10 -0.69 -20.41 -10.36
N LEU A 11 -1.63 -19.57 -10.79
CA LEU A 11 -2.19 -18.47 -9.99
C LEU A 11 -3.47 -18.84 -9.22
N PHE A 12 -4.28 -19.78 -9.74
CA PHE A 12 -5.66 -20.00 -9.27
C PHE A 12 -5.97 -21.45 -8.94
N THR A 13 -4.95 -22.27 -8.64
CA THR A 13 -5.19 -23.63 -8.12
C THR A 13 -4.46 -23.87 -6.82
N ASN A 14 -5.02 -24.71 -5.95
CA ASN A 14 -4.36 -25.12 -4.71
C ASN A 14 -3.41 -26.32 -4.95
N LEU A 15 -2.83 -26.89 -3.88
CA LEU A 15 -1.91 -28.04 -3.98
C LEU A 15 -2.60 -29.32 -4.49
N GLU A 16 -3.89 -29.49 -4.25
CA GLU A 16 -4.68 -30.61 -4.78
C GLU A 16 -5.07 -30.42 -6.27
N GLY A 17 -4.76 -29.25 -6.85
CA GLY A 17 -5.10 -28.92 -8.24
C GLY A 17 -6.53 -28.40 -8.44
N ASN A 18 -7.25 -28.09 -7.36
CA ASN A 18 -8.59 -27.51 -7.43
C ASN A 18 -8.51 -26.00 -7.69
N ARG A 19 -9.42 -25.46 -8.51
CA ARG A 19 -9.51 -24.02 -8.78
C ARG A 19 -9.97 -23.27 -7.52
N GLN A 20 -9.31 -22.16 -7.22
CA GLN A 20 -9.61 -21.28 -6.09
C GLN A 20 -9.51 -19.80 -6.48
N GLN A 21 -9.91 -18.90 -5.57
CA GLN A 21 -9.62 -17.47 -5.73
C GLN A 21 -8.14 -17.22 -5.45
N LEU A 22 -7.60 -16.14 -6.02
CA LEU A 22 -6.20 -15.76 -5.81
C LEU A 22 -5.87 -15.61 -4.31
N GLN A 23 -6.78 -15.00 -3.54
CA GLN A 23 -6.55 -14.77 -2.11
C GLN A 23 -6.46 -16.08 -1.34
N ASP A 24 -7.31 -17.07 -1.64
CA ASP A 24 -7.27 -18.37 -0.98
C ASP A 24 -5.93 -19.08 -1.25
N VAL A 25 -5.43 -19.01 -2.50
CA VAL A 25 -4.12 -19.57 -2.87
C VAL A 25 -2.98 -18.83 -2.16
N ILE A 26 -3.09 -17.51 -2.01
CA ILE A 26 -2.11 -16.70 -1.26
C ILE A 26 -2.10 -17.13 0.20
N ASP A 27 -3.26 -17.20 0.84
CA ASP A 27 -3.40 -17.53 2.25
C ASP A 27 -2.87 -18.95 2.52
N ASP A 28 -3.25 -19.94 1.71
CA ASP A 28 -2.74 -21.32 1.78
C ASP A 28 -1.20 -21.36 1.65
N GLY A 29 -0.62 -20.51 0.79
CA GLY A 29 0.82 -20.50 0.56
C GLY A 29 1.65 -19.83 1.65
N LEU A 30 1.03 -19.12 2.60
CA LEU A 30 1.73 -18.59 3.78
C LEU A 30 2.24 -19.70 4.70
N ASP A 31 1.55 -20.85 4.72
CA ASP A 31 1.93 -22.04 5.49
C ASP A 31 3.00 -22.90 4.77
N GLY A 32 3.45 -22.49 3.57
CA GLY A 32 4.42 -23.21 2.75
C GLY A 32 3.81 -24.24 1.79
N GLY A 33 4.65 -25.06 1.15
CA GLY A 33 4.23 -26.12 0.23
C GLY A 33 4.06 -25.70 -1.23
N TYR A 34 4.14 -24.40 -1.52
CA TYR A 34 4.05 -23.82 -2.86
C TYR A 34 5.42 -23.45 -3.46
N GLU A 35 6.53 -23.92 -2.87
CA GLU A 35 7.89 -23.52 -3.25
C GLU A 35 8.23 -23.88 -4.70
N ASN A 36 7.65 -24.95 -5.21
CA ASN A 36 7.81 -25.38 -6.60
C ASN A 36 7.22 -24.39 -7.63
N ARG A 37 6.34 -23.48 -7.20
CA ARG A 37 5.74 -22.44 -8.07
C ARG A 37 6.62 -21.20 -8.22
N ILE A 38 7.50 -20.95 -7.25
CA ILE A 38 8.30 -19.72 -7.18
C ILE A 38 9.08 -19.46 -8.50
N PRO A 39 9.78 -20.43 -9.11
CA PRO A 39 10.52 -20.17 -10.34
C PRO A 39 9.63 -19.72 -11.51
N GLU A 40 8.44 -20.31 -11.65
CA GLU A 40 7.50 -19.95 -12.72
C GLU A 40 6.80 -18.62 -12.42
N LEU A 41 6.50 -18.32 -11.15
CA LEU A 41 5.98 -17.02 -10.75
C LEU A 41 6.97 -15.88 -11.05
N ILE A 42 8.28 -16.10 -10.83
CA ILE A 42 9.31 -15.09 -11.19
C ILE A 42 9.31 -14.85 -12.70
N LYS A 43 9.27 -15.91 -13.52
CA LYS A 43 9.20 -15.78 -14.98
C LYS A 43 7.94 -15.04 -15.43
N LEU A 44 6.79 -15.36 -14.81
CA LEU A 44 5.50 -14.73 -15.07
C LEU A 44 5.52 -13.24 -14.70
N ALA A 45 6.16 -12.88 -13.59
CA ALA A 45 6.32 -11.50 -13.15
C ALA A 45 7.11 -10.66 -14.16
N GLU A 46 8.16 -11.21 -14.77
CA GLU A 46 9.09 -10.44 -15.62
C GLU A 46 8.68 -10.35 -17.10
N ASN A 47 7.97 -11.34 -17.66
CA ASN A 47 7.94 -11.55 -19.11
C ASN A 47 6.55 -11.77 -19.73
N GLU A 48 5.46 -11.44 -19.03
CA GLU A 48 4.10 -11.80 -19.47
C GLU A 48 3.14 -10.59 -19.44
N GLU A 49 1.87 -10.85 -19.77
CA GLU A 49 0.81 -9.83 -19.85
C GLU A 49 0.68 -9.04 -18.52
N PRO A 50 0.51 -7.70 -18.56
CA PRO A 50 0.56 -6.85 -17.37
C PRO A 50 -0.31 -7.29 -16.18
N TYR A 51 -1.48 -7.89 -16.43
CA TYR A 51 -2.36 -8.39 -15.37
C TYR A 51 -1.72 -9.57 -14.64
N TYR A 52 -1.27 -10.59 -15.37
CA TYR A 52 -0.66 -11.78 -14.75
C TYR A 52 0.70 -11.49 -14.13
N SER A 53 1.46 -10.57 -14.73
CA SER A 53 2.70 -10.05 -14.16
C SER A 53 2.45 -9.40 -12.79
N LEU A 54 1.43 -8.53 -12.68
CA LEU A 54 1.02 -7.94 -11.40
C LEU A 54 0.61 -9.01 -10.38
N LEU A 55 -0.22 -9.99 -10.78
CA LEU A 55 -0.67 -11.05 -9.87
C LEU A 55 0.50 -11.91 -9.36
N ALA A 56 1.48 -12.20 -10.21
CA ALA A 56 2.67 -12.93 -9.82
C ALA A 56 3.50 -12.16 -8.77
N TYR A 57 3.67 -10.85 -8.95
CA TYR A 57 4.29 -10.01 -7.91
C TYR A 57 3.47 -10.01 -6.61
N VAL A 58 2.15 -9.88 -6.69
CA VAL A 58 1.28 -9.94 -5.50
C VAL A 58 1.49 -11.24 -4.73
N MET A 59 1.52 -12.40 -5.40
CA MET A 59 1.77 -13.69 -4.73
C MET A 59 3.18 -13.77 -4.14
N LEU A 60 4.21 -13.44 -4.92
CA LEU A 60 5.61 -13.52 -4.46
C LEU A 60 5.87 -12.62 -3.25
N ILE A 61 5.33 -11.39 -3.26
CA ILE A 61 5.47 -10.45 -2.13
C ILE A 61 4.68 -10.94 -0.92
N SER A 62 3.44 -11.41 -1.12
CA SER A 62 2.60 -11.93 -0.03
C SER A 62 3.24 -13.11 0.69
N TRP A 63 3.89 -14.01 -0.06
CA TRP A 63 4.63 -15.15 0.51
C TRP A 63 6.01 -14.81 1.05
N GLY A 64 6.38 -13.53 1.09
CA GLY A 64 7.68 -13.14 1.63
C GLY A 64 8.86 -13.57 0.75
N ASN A 65 8.65 -13.82 -0.55
CA ASN A 65 9.73 -14.32 -1.39
C ASN A 65 10.74 -13.20 -1.72
N GLN A 66 11.99 -13.38 -1.28
CA GLN A 66 13.06 -12.40 -1.50
C GLN A 66 13.28 -12.02 -2.98
N ALA A 67 13.22 -12.97 -3.91
CA ALA A 67 13.39 -12.67 -5.33
C ALA A 67 12.24 -11.80 -5.87
N GLY A 68 11.02 -12.01 -5.36
CA GLY A 68 9.88 -11.13 -5.62
C GLY A 68 10.14 -9.68 -5.20
N PHE A 69 10.63 -9.47 -3.97
CA PHE A 69 11.00 -8.14 -3.47
C PHE A 69 12.08 -7.46 -4.31
N ILE A 70 13.15 -8.18 -4.64
CA ILE A 70 14.26 -7.65 -5.45
C ILE A 70 13.76 -7.27 -6.84
N SER A 71 13.05 -8.17 -7.52
CA SER A 71 12.54 -7.94 -8.87
C SER A 71 11.55 -6.78 -8.89
N LEU A 72 10.65 -6.69 -7.90
CA LEU A 72 9.71 -5.58 -7.78
C LEU A 72 10.44 -4.25 -7.61
N LEU A 73 11.41 -4.16 -6.69
CA LEU A 73 12.20 -2.96 -6.45
C LEU A 73 12.91 -2.49 -7.71
N ASN A 74 13.54 -3.40 -8.44
CA ASN A 74 14.21 -3.08 -9.71
C ASN A 74 13.23 -2.54 -10.76
N LEU A 75 12.03 -3.12 -10.83
CA LEU A 75 11.02 -2.72 -11.79
C LEU A 75 10.44 -1.34 -11.46
N ILE A 76 10.10 -1.08 -10.20
CA ILE A 76 9.43 0.17 -9.80
C ILE A 76 10.39 1.36 -9.73
N GLN A 77 11.71 1.14 -9.71
CA GLN A 77 12.76 2.17 -9.80
C GLN A 77 12.61 3.07 -11.03
N ASP A 78 12.06 2.53 -12.12
CA ASP A 78 11.64 3.30 -13.29
C ASP A 78 10.16 3.04 -13.56
N PRO A 79 9.24 3.91 -13.05
CA PRO A 79 7.81 3.76 -13.29
C PRO A 79 7.44 3.68 -14.78
N THR A 80 8.29 4.20 -15.67
CA THR A 80 8.06 4.13 -17.13
C THR A 80 8.32 2.74 -17.70
N GLN A 81 8.85 1.78 -16.94
CA GLN A 81 8.98 0.38 -17.35
C GLN A 81 7.89 -0.51 -16.80
N VAL A 82 7.12 -0.05 -15.80
CA VAL A 82 6.12 -0.88 -15.11
C VAL A 82 4.93 -1.17 -16.05
N PRO A 83 4.71 -2.44 -16.46
CA PRO A 83 3.72 -2.76 -17.51
C PRO A 83 2.29 -2.39 -17.13
N TRP A 84 1.90 -2.65 -15.87
CA TRP A 84 0.57 -2.35 -15.36
C TRP A 84 0.33 -0.87 -15.05
N LEU A 85 1.36 0.00 -15.13
CA LEU A 85 1.17 1.46 -15.12
C LEU A 85 0.94 2.02 -16.52
N LYS A 86 1.53 1.41 -17.56
CA LYS A 86 1.27 1.78 -18.97
C LYS A 86 -0.15 1.40 -19.40
N LYS A 87 -0.62 0.26 -18.92
CA LYS A 87 -1.96 -0.28 -19.17
C LYS A 87 -2.56 -0.67 -17.84
N SER A 88 -3.44 0.17 -17.31
CA SER A 88 -4.17 -0.13 -16.08
C SER A 88 -4.96 -1.43 -16.24
N VAL A 89 -4.62 -2.43 -15.43
CA VAL A 89 -5.19 -3.79 -15.44
C VAL A 89 -6.10 -4.08 -14.25
N VAL A 90 -5.99 -3.26 -13.21
CA VAL A 90 -6.82 -3.29 -12.00
C VAL A 90 -7.21 -1.87 -11.63
N TYR A 91 -8.44 -1.69 -11.17
CA TYR A 91 -9.02 -0.37 -10.93
C TYR A 91 -9.71 -0.30 -9.58
N ASP A 92 -9.52 0.82 -8.89
CA ASP A 92 -10.37 1.21 -7.78
C ASP A 92 -11.76 1.58 -8.30
N ARG A 93 -12.81 1.06 -7.65
CA ARG A 93 -14.20 1.24 -8.13
C ARG A 93 -14.76 2.64 -7.84
N ILE A 94 -14.22 3.34 -6.85
CA ILE A 94 -14.72 4.64 -6.39
C ILE A 94 -14.12 5.75 -7.25
N TYR A 95 -12.81 5.69 -7.46
CA TYR A 95 -12.04 6.70 -8.19
C TYR A 95 -11.81 6.34 -9.66
N ASN A 96 -12.09 5.10 -10.06
CA ASN A 96 -11.86 4.60 -11.42
C ASN A 96 -10.40 4.83 -11.88
N CYS A 97 -9.46 4.72 -10.95
CA CYS A 97 -8.03 4.89 -11.18
C CYS A 97 -7.29 3.57 -11.02
N ASN A 98 -6.05 3.50 -11.51
CA ASN A 98 -5.21 2.31 -11.37
C ASN A 98 -4.97 1.97 -9.89
N SER A 99 -5.29 0.73 -9.48
CA SER A 99 -5.13 0.25 -8.09
C SER A 99 -3.98 -0.76 -7.90
N ALA A 100 -3.06 -0.88 -8.86
CA ALA A 100 -1.99 -1.87 -8.78
C ALA A 100 -1.07 -1.66 -7.56
N PHE A 101 -0.78 -0.41 -7.21
CA PHE A 101 0.03 -0.09 -6.03
C PHE A 101 -0.71 -0.36 -4.72
N GLU A 102 -2.02 -0.15 -4.67
CA GLU A 102 -2.85 -0.57 -3.53
C GLU A 102 -2.80 -2.10 -3.34
N MET A 103 -2.92 -2.88 -4.41
CA MET A 103 -2.80 -4.35 -4.34
C MET A 103 -1.41 -4.80 -3.87
N LEU A 104 -0.34 -4.16 -4.36
CA LEU A 104 1.03 -4.48 -3.93
C LEU A 104 1.30 -4.07 -2.48
N ALA A 105 0.71 -2.97 -2.01
CA ALA A 105 0.78 -2.58 -0.60
C ALA A 105 0.03 -3.57 0.31
N ASP A 106 -1.09 -4.13 -0.16
CA ASP A 106 -1.78 -5.20 0.55
C ASP A 106 -0.98 -6.51 0.57
N ALA A 107 -0.31 -6.84 -0.53
CA ALA A 107 0.64 -7.96 -0.57
C ALA A 107 1.80 -7.75 0.43
N LEU A 108 2.34 -6.54 0.50
CA LEU A 108 3.36 -6.17 1.49
C LEU A 108 2.85 -6.34 2.92
N ARG A 109 1.61 -5.91 3.21
CA ARG A 109 0.95 -6.14 4.50
C ARG A 109 0.85 -7.64 4.81
N THR A 110 0.47 -8.43 3.83
CA THR A 110 0.32 -9.89 3.95
C THR A 110 1.66 -10.58 4.21
N SER A 111 2.76 -10.06 3.65
CA SER A 111 4.11 -10.60 3.88
C SER A 111 4.53 -10.65 5.35
N TYR A 112 3.92 -9.84 6.23
CA TYR A 112 4.16 -9.87 7.68
C TYR A 112 3.59 -11.09 8.40
N TYR A 113 2.80 -11.93 7.72
CA TYR A 113 2.35 -13.22 8.26
C TYR A 113 3.39 -14.34 8.05
N CYS A 114 4.40 -14.14 7.20
CA CYS A 114 5.47 -15.11 7.01
C CYS A 114 6.39 -15.20 8.24
N GLU A 115 6.81 -16.42 8.60
CA GLU A 115 7.66 -16.69 9.78
C GLU A 115 9.08 -16.08 9.69
N GLN A 116 9.55 -15.73 8.48
CA GLN A 116 10.93 -15.29 8.19
C GLN A 116 11.17 -13.79 8.48
N ASP A 117 10.61 -13.27 9.57
CA ASP A 117 10.51 -11.84 9.85
C ASP A 117 11.85 -11.09 9.76
N GLN A 118 12.90 -11.62 10.39
CA GLN A 118 14.22 -10.99 10.41
C GLN A 118 14.91 -10.93 9.04
N GLN A 119 14.68 -11.93 8.18
CA GLN A 119 15.29 -11.98 6.84
C GLN A 119 14.59 -11.00 5.88
N LEU A 120 13.28 -10.81 6.07
CA LEU A 120 12.45 -9.96 5.21
C LEU A 120 12.44 -8.50 5.63
N LYS A 121 12.81 -8.19 6.88
CA LYS A 121 12.80 -6.83 7.44
C LYS A 121 13.38 -5.77 6.51
N ASN A 122 14.60 -6.00 5.99
CA ASN A 122 15.27 -5.04 5.10
C ASN A 122 14.55 -4.86 3.76
N TRP A 123 13.92 -5.91 3.24
CA TRP A 123 13.16 -5.84 2.00
C TRP A 123 11.84 -5.09 2.18
N ARG A 124 11.14 -5.33 3.30
CA ARG A 124 9.92 -4.60 3.66
C ARG A 124 10.21 -3.12 3.87
N ILE A 125 11.32 -2.76 4.54
CA ILE A 125 11.77 -1.36 4.66
C ILE A 125 11.96 -0.72 3.29
N GLN A 126 12.75 -1.35 2.41
CA GLN A 126 13.06 -0.78 1.09
C GLN A 126 11.82 -0.60 0.22
N VAL A 127 10.93 -1.60 0.16
CA VAL A 127 9.68 -1.48 -0.61
C VAL A 127 8.77 -0.41 -0.01
N THR A 128 8.62 -0.36 1.32
CA THR A 128 7.80 0.68 1.98
C THR A 128 8.33 2.07 1.67
N GLN A 129 9.65 2.29 1.78
CA GLN A 129 10.27 3.57 1.44
C GLN A 129 10.04 3.94 -0.03
N TYR A 130 10.09 2.96 -0.93
CA TYR A 130 9.82 3.22 -2.34
C TYR A 130 8.34 3.56 -2.60
N PHE A 131 7.41 2.85 -1.97
CA PHE A 131 5.98 3.17 -2.04
C PHE A 131 5.68 4.55 -1.47
N LEU A 132 6.32 4.95 -0.38
CA LEU A 132 6.22 6.29 0.18
C LEU A 132 6.71 7.39 -0.79
N LYS A 133 7.78 7.14 -1.55
CA LYS A 133 8.24 8.07 -2.61
C LYS A 133 7.24 8.25 -3.76
N LEU A 134 6.38 7.26 -3.98
CA LEU A 134 5.36 7.27 -5.03
C LEU A 134 3.98 7.72 -4.52
N TYR A 135 3.86 7.96 -3.22
CA TYR A 135 2.57 8.06 -2.53
C TYR A 135 1.71 9.24 -2.97
N ASP A 136 2.32 10.36 -3.35
CA ASP A 136 1.62 11.55 -3.83
C ASP A 136 1.18 11.43 -5.30
N GLN A 137 1.56 10.36 -5.99
CA GLN A 137 1.39 10.22 -7.45
C GLN A 137 0.48 9.05 -7.83
N TYR A 138 0.43 8.01 -7.01
CA TYR A 138 -0.32 6.79 -7.29
C TYR A 138 -1.28 6.45 -6.15
N TYR A 139 -2.34 5.72 -6.51
CA TYR A 139 -3.35 5.30 -5.56
C TYR A 139 -2.87 4.10 -4.74
N PHE A 140 -2.84 4.27 -3.43
CA PHE A 140 -2.54 3.26 -2.41
C PHE A 140 -3.72 2.99 -1.48
N GLY A 141 -4.76 3.83 -1.51
CA GLY A 141 -5.89 3.74 -0.61
C GLY A 141 -5.45 3.74 0.86
N GLN A 142 -5.98 2.81 1.63
CA GLN A 142 -5.56 2.55 3.02
C GLN A 142 -4.43 1.50 3.11
N SER A 143 -4.20 0.71 2.06
CA SER A 143 -3.37 -0.51 2.13
C SER A 143 -1.94 -0.25 2.56
N LEU A 144 -1.31 0.84 2.10
CA LEU A 144 0.05 1.17 2.53
C LEU A 144 0.11 1.56 4.02
N ALA A 145 -0.86 2.35 4.49
CA ALA A 145 -0.93 2.72 5.90
C ALA A 145 -1.13 1.47 6.79
N LEU A 146 -2.01 0.55 6.37
CA LEU A 146 -2.22 -0.72 7.06
C LEU A 146 -0.98 -1.62 7.04
N ALA A 147 -0.21 -1.62 5.94
CA ALA A 147 1.08 -2.33 5.87
C ALA A 147 2.09 -1.77 6.87
N ILE A 148 2.21 -0.44 6.96
CA ILE A 148 3.10 0.22 7.92
C ILE A 148 2.67 -0.08 9.36
N LEU A 149 1.37 0.05 9.67
CA LEU A 149 0.82 -0.27 10.99
C LEU A 149 1.03 -1.73 11.40
N LYS A 150 1.09 -2.65 10.43
CA LYS A 150 1.40 -4.06 10.67
C LYS A 150 2.90 -4.23 10.99
N GLY A 151 3.77 -3.52 10.28
CA GLY A 151 5.23 -3.49 10.49
C GLY A 151 5.71 -2.45 11.50
N LYS A 152 5.15 -2.45 12.73
CA LYS A 152 5.49 -1.45 13.75
C LYS A 152 6.99 -1.39 14.06
N GLU A 153 7.68 -2.51 13.97
CA GLU A 153 9.12 -2.64 14.21
C GLU A 153 10.01 -2.01 13.14
N ILE A 154 9.47 -1.68 11.96
CA ILE A 154 10.17 -0.93 10.92
C ILE A 154 9.79 0.54 10.89
N THR A 155 8.67 0.93 11.51
CA THR A 155 8.13 2.30 11.47
C THR A 155 9.17 3.35 11.91
N PRO A 156 9.95 3.16 12.99
CA PRO A 156 10.98 4.12 13.39
C PRO A 156 12.07 4.34 12.32
N THR A 157 12.34 3.32 11.50
CA THR A 157 13.36 3.37 10.44
C THR A 157 12.87 4.13 9.20
N ILE A 158 11.56 4.16 8.98
CA ILE A 158 10.93 4.79 7.80
C ILE A 158 10.20 6.10 8.12
N GLN A 159 10.20 6.54 9.38
CA GLN A 159 9.50 7.76 9.83
C GLN A 159 9.83 8.98 8.96
N GLY A 160 11.10 9.17 8.60
CA GLY A 160 11.50 10.26 7.70
C GLY A 160 10.82 10.19 6.32
N SER A 161 10.66 8.99 5.76
CA SER A 161 9.97 8.77 4.49
C SER A 161 8.45 8.96 4.61
N ILE A 162 7.86 8.64 5.76
CA ILE A 162 6.43 8.90 6.05
C ILE A 162 6.18 10.41 6.01
N ILE A 163 7.00 11.18 6.75
CA ILE A 163 6.90 12.64 6.80
C ILE A 163 7.12 13.24 5.41
N GLU A 164 8.13 12.79 4.66
CA GLU A 164 8.40 13.26 3.30
C GLU A 164 7.21 13.00 2.35
N ALA A 165 6.60 11.82 2.42
CA ALA A 165 5.42 11.48 1.61
C ALA A 165 4.20 12.38 1.94
N ILE A 166 3.97 12.67 3.22
CA ILE A 166 2.93 13.60 3.67
C ILE A 166 3.20 15.02 3.14
N GLU A 167 4.43 15.52 3.27
CA GLU A 167 4.79 16.86 2.78
C GLU A 167 4.67 16.99 1.26
N ASN A 168 5.16 16.01 0.50
CA ASN A 168 5.02 15.99 -0.96
C ASN A 168 3.54 16.00 -1.37
N SER A 169 2.70 15.25 -0.65
CA SER A 169 1.26 15.25 -0.89
C SER A 169 0.64 16.62 -0.63
N PHE A 170 1.04 17.33 0.44
CA PHE A 170 0.59 18.70 0.69
C PHE A 170 1.05 19.69 -0.39
N ILE A 171 2.28 19.56 -0.89
CA ILE A 171 2.76 20.38 -2.01
C ILE A 171 1.82 20.21 -3.21
N ARG A 172 1.47 18.98 -3.58
CA ARG A 172 0.55 18.71 -4.68
C ARG A 172 -0.86 19.25 -4.44
N LEU A 173 -1.41 19.02 -3.25
CA LEU A 173 -2.73 19.51 -2.86
C LEU A 173 -2.80 21.05 -2.96
N ASN A 174 -1.78 21.75 -2.48
CA ASN A 174 -1.72 23.22 -2.53
C ASN A 174 -1.51 23.77 -3.95
N GLN A 175 -0.82 23.03 -4.81
CA GLN A 175 -0.66 23.38 -6.22
C GLN A 175 -1.94 23.12 -7.04
N GLY A 176 -2.95 22.46 -6.46
CA GLY A 176 -4.17 22.10 -7.17
C GLY A 176 -3.93 21.11 -8.32
N ILE A 177 -2.86 20.31 -8.23
CA ILE A 177 -2.56 19.28 -9.24
C ILE A 177 -3.74 18.31 -9.27
N LYS A 178 -4.35 18.16 -10.44
CA LYS A 178 -5.44 17.20 -10.63
C LYS A 178 -4.86 15.79 -10.61
N ILE A 179 -5.34 14.99 -9.67
CA ILE A 179 -5.01 13.57 -9.50
C ILE A 179 -6.32 12.78 -9.62
N GLU A 180 -6.24 11.53 -10.08
CA GLU A 180 -7.42 10.69 -10.35
C GLU A 180 -8.12 10.16 -9.09
N PHE A 181 -7.53 10.37 -7.91
CA PHE A 181 -8.04 9.89 -6.62
C PHE A 181 -8.03 10.98 -5.55
N ASP A 182 -8.71 10.73 -4.43
CA ASP A 182 -8.74 11.65 -3.27
C ASP A 182 -7.40 11.57 -2.49
N LEU A 183 -6.43 12.40 -2.90
CA LEU A 183 -5.13 12.47 -2.24
C LEU A 183 -5.26 12.94 -0.78
N ALA A 184 -6.24 13.79 -0.44
CA ALA A 184 -6.44 14.22 0.94
C ALA A 184 -6.86 13.04 1.85
N PHE A 185 -7.70 12.14 1.33
CA PHE A 185 -8.07 10.90 2.03
C PHE A 185 -6.85 10.01 2.25
N GLN A 186 -6.03 9.82 1.21
CA GLN A 186 -4.82 9.03 1.30
C GLN A 186 -3.84 9.62 2.34
N VAL A 187 -3.62 10.94 2.36
CA VAL A 187 -2.82 11.61 3.42
C VAL A 187 -3.42 11.37 4.81
N ALA A 188 -4.74 11.45 4.98
CA ALA A 188 -5.38 11.16 6.26
C ALA A 188 -5.10 9.73 6.75
N CYS A 189 -5.06 8.76 5.82
CA CYS A 189 -4.69 7.38 6.12
C CYS A 189 -3.22 7.28 6.57
N LEU A 190 -2.31 8.08 6.02
CA LEU A 190 -0.88 8.02 6.38
C LEU A 190 -0.58 8.69 7.73
N ILE A 191 -1.37 9.68 8.15
CA ILE A 191 -1.16 10.37 9.44
C ILE A 191 -1.21 9.41 10.64
N ILE A 192 -2.05 8.36 10.60
CA ILE A 192 -2.14 7.37 11.69
C ILE A 192 -0.83 6.59 11.89
N THR A 193 0.05 6.57 10.88
CA THR A 193 1.30 5.81 10.93
C THR A 193 2.45 6.61 11.53
N ILE A 194 2.23 7.89 11.87
CA ILE A 194 3.20 8.69 12.62
C ILE A 194 3.38 8.04 14.00
N GLU A 195 4.63 7.91 14.43
CA GLU A 195 4.97 7.27 15.71
C GLU A 195 4.15 7.83 16.89
N PRO A 196 3.66 6.99 17.82
CA PRO A 196 2.78 7.43 18.91
C PRO A 196 3.38 8.49 19.83
N ASN A 197 4.71 8.58 19.94
CA ASN A 197 5.37 9.64 20.71
C ASN A 197 5.47 10.98 19.97
N GLU A 198 5.04 11.03 18.70
CA GLU A 198 4.99 12.21 17.85
C GLU A 198 3.54 12.70 17.63
N ASP A 199 2.67 12.51 18.62
CA ASP A 199 1.26 12.96 18.61
C ASP A 199 1.09 14.43 18.19
N GLU A 200 2.01 15.31 18.59
CA GLU A 200 1.97 16.72 18.19
C GLU A 200 2.16 16.91 16.69
N LEU A 201 2.99 16.08 16.06
CA LEU A 201 3.24 16.11 14.62
C LEU A 201 2.03 15.55 13.86
N ALA A 202 1.42 14.47 14.35
CA ALA A 202 0.18 13.95 13.79
C ALA A 202 -0.95 14.98 13.86
N ALA A 203 -1.13 15.65 15.01
CA ALA A 203 -2.09 16.73 15.17
C ALA A 203 -1.79 17.95 14.27
N TYR A 204 -0.50 18.27 14.06
CA TYR A 204 -0.08 19.32 13.13
C TYR A 204 -0.51 19.01 11.70
N TYR A 205 -0.25 17.80 11.20
CA TYR A 205 -0.65 17.41 9.85
C TYR A 205 -2.16 17.31 9.68
N ALA A 206 -2.86 16.79 10.68
CA ALA A 206 -4.32 16.75 10.67
C ALA A 206 -4.93 18.16 10.60
N ASN A 207 -4.39 19.13 11.36
CA ASN A 207 -4.79 20.53 11.25
C ASN A 207 -4.51 21.13 9.87
N ARG A 208 -3.37 20.78 9.26
CA ARG A 208 -3.07 21.22 7.89
C ARG A 208 -4.08 20.66 6.89
N LEU A 209 -4.46 19.39 6.99
CA LEU A 209 -5.54 18.84 6.16
C LEU A 209 -6.85 19.60 6.40
N LEU A 210 -7.23 19.85 7.65
CA LEU A 210 -8.43 20.63 7.99
C LEU A 210 -8.40 22.04 7.40
N SER A 211 -7.23 22.68 7.25
CA SER A 211 -7.16 24.00 6.61
C SER A 211 -7.47 23.97 5.10
N LEU A 212 -7.49 22.80 4.47
CA LEU A 212 -7.92 22.67 3.09
C LEU A 212 -9.44 22.91 2.97
N ASN A 213 -9.81 23.61 1.90
CA ASN A 213 -11.20 23.78 1.52
C ASN A 213 -11.74 22.48 0.91
N ASN A 214 -13.05 22.22 1.08
CA ASN A 214 -13.76 21.12 0.43
C ASN A 214 -13.27 19.70 0.77
N LEU A 215 -12.90 19.44 2.03
CA LEU A 215 -12.70 18.06 2.48
C LEU A 215 -13.99 17.24 2.40
N THR A 216 -13.89 16.02 1.89
CA THR A 216 -15.03 15.10 1.88
C THR A 216 -15.31 14.57 3.30
N ARG A 217 -16.54 14.11 3.54
CA ARG A 217 -16.91 13.42 4.79
C ARG A 217 -16.00 12.22 5.08
N ARG A 218 -15.55 11.53 4.03
CA ARG A 218 -14.63 10.38 4.12
C ARG A 218 -13.27 10.79 4.71
N VAL A 219 -12.69 11.91 4.25
CA VAL A 219 -11.43 12.45 4.80
C VAL A 219 -11.59 12.79 6.29
N LEU A 220 -12.69 13.46 6.64
CA LEU A 220 -12.96 13.85 8.01
C LEU A 220 -13.10 12.63 8.94
N GLN A 221 -13.79 11.59 8.50
CA GLN A 221 -13.92 10.33 9.25
C GLN A 221 -12.57 9.63 9.42
N GLU A 222 -11.74 9.59 8.37
CA GLU A 222 -10.41 9.00 8.45
C GLU A 222 -9.52 9.77 9.43
N LEU A 223 -9.54 11.11 9.39
CA LEU A 223 -8.80 11.93 10.36
C LEU A 223 -9.23 11.68 11.81
N CYS A 224 -10.54 11.49 12.06
CA CYS A 224 -11.02 11.08 13.37
C CYS A 224 -10.41 9.73 13.79
N ASN A 225 -10.43 8.74 12.89
CA ASN A 225 -9.87 7.42 13.17
C ASN A 225 -8.36 7.49 13.43
N SER A 226 -7.63 8.33 12.68
CA SER A 226 -6.18 8.52 12.85
C SER A 226 -5.82 9.16 14.19
N LEU A 227 -6.68 10.03 14.73
CA LEU A 227 -6.40 10.77 15.96
C LEU A 227 -7.06 10.20 17.22
N GLN A 228 -8.01 9.27 17.11
CA GLN A 228 -8.78 8.78 18.26
C GLN A 228 -7.93 8.10 19.36
N TYR A 229 -6.73 7.63 19.00
CA TYR A 229 -5.79 6.98 19.91
C TYR A 229 -4.67 7.91 20.39
N SER A 230 -4.66 9.17 19.97
CA SER A 230 -3.67 10.16 20.39
C SER A 230 -4.09 10.79 21.72
N PRO A 231 -3.37 10.55 22.84
CA PRO A 231 -3.66 11.16 24.13
C PRO A 231 -3.28 12.66 24.20
N SER A 232 -2.78 13.26 23.12
CA SER A 232 -2.24 14.61 23.14
C SER A 232 -3.29 15.70 23.33
N PRO A 233 -3.06 16.68 24.22
CA PRO A 233 -3.90 17.88 24.32
C PRO A 233 -4.03 18.66 23.00
N LYS A 234 -3.08 18.50 22.08
CA LYS A 234 -3.14 19.12 20.74
C LYS A 234 -4.07 18.41 19.77
N ALA A 235 -4.40 17.13 20.00
CA ALA A 235 -5.33 16.38 19.16
C ALA A 235 -6.79 16.76 19.43
N LEU A 236 -7.13 17.14 20.67
CA LEU A 236 -8.50 17.48 21.09
C LEU A 236 -9.12 18.62 20.26
N PRO A 237 -8.47 19.80 20.07
CA PRO A 237 -9.01 20.85 19.22
C PRO A 237 -9.23 20.40 17.76
N VAL A 238 -8.39 19.51 17.25
CA VAL A 238 -8.53 18.97 15.88
C VAL A 238 -9.76 18.10 15.77
N LEU A 239 -9.96 17.18 16.73
CA LEU A 239 -11.14 16.32 16.82
C LEU A 239 -12.43 17.13 16.95
N GLU A 240 -12.43 18.20 17.75
CA GLU A 240 -13.56 19.15 17.84
C GLU A 240 -13.83 19.83 16.50
N GLY A 241 -12.78 20.30 15.81
CA GLY A 241 -12.88 20.88 14.48
C GLY A 241 -13.48 19.93 13.44
N ILE A 242 -13.05 18.66 13.45
CA ILE A 242 -13.61 17.61 12.59
C ILE A 242 -15.10 17.39 12.90
N ASN A 243 -15.44 17.22 14.17
CA ASN A 243 -16.81 16.98 14.62
C ASN A 243 -17.77 18.11 14.24
N ASN A 244 -17.31 19.37 14.29
CA ASN A 244 -18.10 20.51 13.87
C ASN A 244 -18.41 20.48 12.37
N ARG A 245 -17.42 20.13 11.53
CA ARG A 245 -17.62 19.99 10.07
C ARG A 245 -18.46 18.79 9.66
N LEU A 246 -18.43 17.72 10.45
CA LEU A 246 -19.28 16.54 10.21
C LEU A 246 -20.76 16.81 10.51
N LYS A 247 -21.07 17.83 11.33
CA LYS A 247 -22.44 18.21 11.72
C LYS A 247 -23.07 19.28 10.82
N SER A 248 -22.25 20.09 10.15
CA SER A 248 -22.68 21.10 9.17
C SER A 248 -23.06 20.45 7.84
#